data_AF-A0A849PSZ4-F1
#
_entry.id   AF-A0A849PSZ4-F1
#
_cell.length_a   1.000
_cell.length_b   1.000
_cell.length_c   1.000
_cell.angle_alpha   90.00
_cell.angle_beta   90.00
_cell.angle_gamma   90.00
#
_symmetry.space_group_name_H-M   'P 1'
#
loop_
_entity.id
_entity.type
_entity.pdbx_description
1 polymer ?
#
loop_
_entity_poly.entity_id
_entity_poly.type
_entity_poly.pdbx_seq_one_letter_code
_entity_poly.pdbx_strand_id
1 'polypeptide(L)'
;MKKISILQIVLAIIVLALITGPMTFAADDTLTVNITISSVGAIVVLPNTFTWTLNPGEDSAAGVSNITIRNTGSLNVTNMYLDTSTDADESTNPLPTGTASAYSAAGMIFVRNSTNATYYHAGRLEWNISSILAGEVLDLNSATENFGHGWYRNASGNEYLWKVENGTDGYCNTTGTVFEIKTVPENVTDFNRDLSSDLSTCGAVSTGIWGSFVCTDGPLAGYCIATASTCDKIYIYKYNYNATYGGGLCGNLAYIREDDLVPGAEDYIVIHASIPYGMPAGETALGTLTLIAS
;
A
#
# COMPACT_ATOMS: atom_id res chain seq x y z
N MET A 1 35.20 75.73 -72.57
CA MET A 1 34.90 75.45 -71.15
C MET A 1 33.47 75.88 -70.86
N LYS A 2 32.52 74.92 -70.76
CA LYS A 2 31.13 75.22 -70.39
C LYS A 2 31.09 75.58 -68.91
N LYS A 3 30.67 76.80 -68.57
CA LYS A 3 30.45 77.23 -67.19
C LYS A 3 29.24 76.44 -66.65
N ILE A 4 29.51 75.43 -65.84
CA ILE A 4 28.48 74.74 -65.06
C ILE A 4 27.97 75.78 -64.05
N SER A 5 26.69 76.12 -64.16
CA SER A 5 26.05 77.07 -63.25
C SER A 5 26.00 76.46 -61.85
N ILE A 6 26.33 77.26 -60.82
CA ILE A 6 26.22 76.89 -59.41
C ILE A 6 24.83 76.30 -59.09
N LEU A 7 23.79 76.75 -59.80
CA LEU A 7 22.43 76.25 -59.68
C LEU A 7 22.27 74.76 -60.10
N GLN A 8 23.05 74.28 -61.07
CA GLN A 8 23.00 72.88 -61.51
C GLN A 8 23.71 71.93 -60.53
N ILE A 9 24.73 72.43 -59.82
CA ILE A 9 25.42 71.68 -58.75
C ILE A 9 24.53 71.58 -57.52
N VAL A 10 23.86 72.68 -57.14
CA VAL A 10 22.92 72.69 -56.01
C VAL A 10 21.70 71.80 -56.28
N LEU A 11 21.17 71.80 -57.50
CA LEU A 11 20.05 70.92 -57.85
C LEU A 11 20.45 69.44 -57.88
N ALA A 12 21.66 69.11 -58.34
CA ALA A 12 22.19 67.74 -58.30
C ALA A 12 22.43 67.23 -56.87
N ILE A 13 22.87 68.10 -55.95
CA ILE A 13 23.08 67.76 -54.54
C ILE A 13 21.74 67.59 -53.79
N ILE A 14 20.73 68.42 -54.11
CA ILE A 14 19.38 68.28 -53.53
C ILE A 14 18.69 67.00 -54.03
N VAL A 15 18.86 66.63 -55.30
CA VAL A 15 18.32 65.37 -55.84
C VAL A 15 19.06 64.16 -55.28
N LEU A 16 20.37 64.25 -55.00
CA LEU A 16 21.14 63.16 -54.40
C LEU A 16 20.83 62.98 -52.89
N ALA A 17 20.50 64.06 -52.18
CA ALA A 17 20.10 64.03 -50.77
C ALA A 17 18.66 63.55 -50.54
N LEU A 18 17.80 63.59 -51.57
CA LEU A 18 16.43 63.07 -51.52
C LEU A 18 16.33 61.54 -51.73
N ILE A 19 17.43 60.87 -52.11
CA ILE A 19 17.44 59.42 -52.41
C ILE A 19 17.97 58.59 -51.22
N THR A 20 18.52 59.21 -50.18
CA THR A 20 18.97 58.51 -48.96
C THR A 20 18.00 58.74 -47.80
N GLY A 21 16.75 58.33 -47.97
CA GLY A 21 15.89 58.09 -46.80
C GLY A 21 16.48 56.92 -45.99
N PRO A 22 16.43 56.93 -44.64
CA PRO A 22 16.83 55.77 -43.87
C PRO A 22 15.89 54.62 -44.23
N MET A 23 16.38 53.63 -44.97
CA MET A 23 15.71 52.34 -45.08
C MET A 23 15.84 51.64 -43.73
N THR A 24 14.87 51.87 -42.85
CA THR A 24 14.67 51.03 -41.67
C THR A 24 14.04 49.72 -42.14
N PHE A 25 14.87 48.70 -42.34
CA PHE A 25 14.39 47.32 -42.34
C PHE A 25 14.25 46.89 -40.88
N ALA A 26 13.07 47.08 -40.29
CA ALA A 26 12.66 46.21 -39.20
C ALA A 26 12.12 44.93 -39.86
N ALA A 27 13.02 44.00 -40.19
CA ALA A 27 12.60 42.66 -40.56
C ALA A 27 12.43 41.89 -39.25
N ASP A 28 11.22 41.95 -38.69
CA ASP A 28 10.86 41.10 -37.56
C ASP A 28 10.71 39.67 -38.10
N ASP A 29 11.72 38.83 -37.84
CA ASP A 29 11.72 37.42 -38.22
C ASP A 29 11.07 36.64 -37.08
N THR A 30 9.78 36.31 -37.22
CA THR A 30 9.02 35.62 -36.17
C THR A 30 9.03 34.11 -36.39
N LEU A 31 9.69 33.38 -35.49
CA LEU A 31 9.59 31.93 -35.40
C LEU A 31 8.40 31.55 -34.51
N THR A 32 7.48 30.74 -35.04
CA THR A 32 6.43 30.12 -34.22
C THR A 32 6.87 28.72 -33.80
N VAL A 33 6.99 28.49 -32.49
CA VAL A 33 7.27 27.17 -31.91
C VAL A 33 5.98 26.60 -31.34
N ASN A 34 5.60 25.40 -31.77
CA ASN A 34 4.47 24.67 -31.21
C ASN A 34 4.96 23.40 -30.51
N ILE A 35 4.60 23.24 -29.24
CA ILE A 35 4.90 22.07 -28.43
C ILE A 35 3.58 21.48 -27.98
N THR A 36 3.34 20.20 -28.31
CA THR A 36 2.19 19.44 -27.83
C THR A 36 2.68 18.41 -26.81
N ILE A 37 2.08 18.43 -25.61
CA ILE A 37 2.38 17.51 -24.51
C ILE A 37 1.22 16.53 -24.38
N SER A 38 1.51 15.22 -24.42
CA SER A 38 0.50 14.18 -24.23
C SER A 38 0.10 14.05 -22.76
N SER A 39 -1.16 13.67 -22.51
CA SER A 39 -1.67 13.33 -21.17
C SER A 39 -1.16 11.95 -20.74
N VAL A 40 -0.42 11.87 -19.64
CA VAL A 40 0.15 10.64 -19.08
C VAL A 40 -0.04 10.66 -17.56
N GLY A 41 -0.60 9.59 -16.99
CA GLY A 41 -0.55 9.34 -15.54
C GLY A 41 0.72 8.57 -15.22
N ALA A 42 1.60 9.14 -14.39
CA ALA A 42 2.83 8.48 -13.99
C ALA A 42 3.25 8.92 -12.59
N ILE A 43 3.72 7.97 -11.80
CA ILE A 43 4.28 8.21 -10.47
C ILE A 43 5.68 7.65 -10.37
N VAL A 44 6.49 8.26 -9.51
CA VAL A 44 7.78 7.74 -9.06
C VAL A 44 7.71 7.53 -7.56
N VAL A 45 8.31 6.43 -7.10
CA VAL A 45 8.33 6.02 -5.70
C VAL A 45 9.79 5.93 -5.23
N LEU A 46 10.14 6.63 -4.16
CA LEU A 46 11.49 6.71 -3.61
C LEU A 46 11.49 6.67 -2.07
N PRO A 47 12.43 5.97 -1.42
CA PRO A 47 13.33 5.00 -2.02
C PRO A 47 12.55 3.77 -2.49
N ASN A 48 13.15 2.99 -3.39
CA ASN A 48 12.55 1.77 -3.94
C ASN A 48 12.98 0.49 -3.18
N THR A 49 13.77 0.64 -2.12
CA THR A 49 14.24 -0.46 -1.28
C THR A 49 14.33 -0.03 0.18
N PHE A 50 13.94 -0.92 1.08
CA PHE A 50 14.18 -0.80 2.51
C PHE A 50 14.80 -2.09 3.03
N THR A 51 15.61 -1.97 4.07
CA THR A 51 16.24 -3.11 4.72
C THR A 51 16.26 -2.84 6.21
N TRP A 52 15.84 -3.84 6.98
CA TRP A 52 15.89 -3.81 8.43
C TRP A 52 16.64 -5.04 8.94
N THR A 53 17.28 -4.89 10.08
CA THR A 53 17.82 -6.01 10.86
C THR A 53 17.20 -5.90 12.24
N LEU A 54 16.27 -6.80 12.55
CA LEU A 54 15.46 -6.80 13.75
C LEU A 54 15.43 -8.22 14.32
N ASN A 55 15.35 -8.34 15.65
CA ASN A 55 15.15 -9.62 16.32
C ASN A 55 13.64 -9.99 16.33
N PRO A 56 13.29 -11.28 16.50
CA PRO A 56 11.91 -11.67 16.75
C PRO A 56 11.31 -10.93 17.95
N GLY A 57 10.10 -10.38 17.77
CA GLY A 57 9.42 -9.55 18.76
C GLY A 57 9.83 -8.08 18.78
N GLU A 58 10.74 -7.66 17.90
CA GLU A 58 11.14 -6.25 17.77
C GLU A 58 10.37 -5.54 16.67
N ASP A 59 10.23 -4.23 16.87
CA ASP A 59 9.66 -3.32 15.91
C ASP A 59 10.71 -2.29 15.49
N SER A 60 10.68 -1.90 14.22
CA SER A 60 11.48 -0.78 13.73
C SER A 60 11.07 0.52 14.41
N ALA A 61 12.01 1.46 14.55
CA ALA A 61 11.69 2.78 15.07
C ALA A 61 10.57 3.45 14.26
N ALA A 62 9.51 3.89 14.93
CA ALA A 62 8.36 4.51 14.29
C ALA A 62 8.75 5.79 13.54
N GLY A 63 8.21 5.98 12.33
CA GLY A 63 8.38 7.22 11.57
C GLY A 63 9.74 7.41 10.90
N VAL A 64 10.58 6.35 10.83
CA VAL A 64 11.94 6.46 10.29
C VAL A 64 12.02 6.15 8.79
N SER A 65 11.01 5.47 8.23
CA SER A 65 11.02 5.03 6.83
C SER A 65 9.88 5.69 6.05
N ASN A 66 10.19 6.78 5.36
CA ASN A 66 9.25 7.47 4.47
C ASN A 66 9.46 7.02 3.04
N ILE A 67 8.36 6.77 2.34
CA ILE A 67 8.30 6.61 0.90
C ILE A 67 7.72 7.89 0.32
N THR A 68 8.52 8.63 -0.43
CA THR A 68 8.09 9.75 -1.25
C THR A 68 7.47 9.25 -2.53
N ILE A 69 6.29 9.77 -2.83
CA ILE A 69 5.55 9.52 -4.06
C ILE A 69 5.47 10.84 -4.80
N ARG A 70 5.94 10.86 -6.05
CA ARG A 70 5.86 12.05 -6.91
C ARG A 70 5.04 11.76 -8.14
N ASN A 71 4.08 12.63 -8.44
CA ASN A 71 3.43 12.60 -9.75
C ASN A 71 4.39 13.20 -10.80
N THR A 72 4.91 12.35 -11.67
CA THR A 72 5.81 12.71 -12.78
C THR A 72 5.07 12.80 -14.11
N GLY A 73 3.77 12.49 -14.12
CA GLY A 73 2.89 12.60 -15.26
C GLY A 73 2.39 14.03 -15.51
N SER A 74 1.42 14.13 -16.40
CA SER A 74 0.72 15.37 -16.79
C SER A 74 -0.78 15.34 -16.43
N LEU A 75 -1.25 14.27 -15.78
CA LEU A 75 -2.60 14.13 -15.23
C LEU A 75 -2.56 14.12 -13.70
N ASN A 76 -3.63 14.56 -13.04
CA ASN A 76 -3.79 14.35 -11.60
C ASN A 76 -3.94 12.84 -11.33
N VAL A 77 -3.35 12.39 -10.23
CA VAL A 77 -3.55 11.04 -9.68
C VAL A 77 -4.36 11.18 -8.41
N THR A 78 -5.49 10.51 -8.31
CA THR A 78 -6.46 10.74 -7.22
C THR A 78 -6.50 9.56 -6.28
N ASN A 79 -6.71 8.36 -6.83
CA ASN A 79 -6.86 7.16 -6.04
C ASN A 79 -5.56 6.37 -6.05
N MET A 80 -4.98 6.16 -4.87
CA MET A 80 -3.81 5.30 -4.71
C MET A 80 -4.08 4.19 -3.70
N TYR A 81 -3.65 2.98 -4.04
CA TYR A 81 -3.75 1.82 -3.16
C TYR A 81 -2.49 0.96 -3.26
N LEU A 82 -2.39 -0.03 -2.39
CA LEU A 82 -1.20 -0.85 -2.21
C LEU A 82 -1.52 -2.31 -2.49
N ASP A 83 -0.57 -3.04 -3.07
CA ASP A 83 -0.61 -4.48 -3.17
C ASP A 83 0.69 -5.07 -2.61
N THR A 84 0.62 -6.25 -2.02
CA THR A 84 1.80 -6.94 -1.44
C THR A 84 1.99 -8.29 -2.07
N SER A 85 3.26 -8.70 -2.25
CA SER A 85 3.59 -10.03 -2.77
C SER A 85 3.39 -11.17 -1.75
N THR A 86 2.91 -10.89 -0.54
CA THR A 86 2.87 -11.84 0.58
C THR A 86 2.22 -13.18 0.23
N ASP A 87 1.10 -13.20 -0.48
CA ASP A 87 0.42 -14.47 -0.84
C ASP A 87 1.15 -15.26 -1.94
N ALA A 88 1.88 -14.57 -2.82
CA ALA A 88 2.71 -15.23 -3.82
C ALA A 88 4.00 -15.79 -3.21
N ASP A 89 4.62 -15.04 -2.30
CA ASP A 89 5.87 -15.40 -1.63
C ASP A 89 5.65 -16.51 -0.59
N GLU A 90 4.57 -16.43 0.18
CA GLU A 90 4.16 -17.42 1.17
C GLU A 90 3.11 -18.34 0.56
N SER A 91 3.48 -19.13 -0.44
CA SER A 91 2.53 -20.07 -1.10
C SER A 91 2.18 -21.29 -0.24
N THR A 92 2.97 -21.56 0.82
CA THR A 92 2.80 -22.69 1.74
C THR A 92 3.03 -22.24 3.17
N ASN A 93 2.39 -22.91 4.14
CA ASN A 93 2.52 -22.59 5.56
C ASN A 93 4.01 -22.57 6.01
N PRO A 94 4.56 -21.41 6.40
CA PRO A 94 5.97 -21.26 6.74
C PRO A 94 6.28 -21.69 8.19
N LEU A 95 5.27 -21.76 9.07
CA LEU A 95 5.41 -22.09 10.49
C LEU A 95 6.23 -23.38 10.75
N PRO A 96 5.93 -24.53 10.13
CA PRO A 96 6.66 -25.78 10.40
C PRO A 96 8.06 -25.84 9.78
N THR A 97 8.41 -24.90 8.88
CA THR A 97 9.65 -24.99 8.11
C THR A 97 10.89 -24.60 8.90
N GLY A 98 10.72 -23.82 9.97
CA GLY A 98 11.84 -23.23 10.73
C GLY A 98 12.78 -22.36 9.89
N THR A 99 12.34 -21.89 8.72
CA THR A 99 13.19 -21.19 7.74
C THR A 99 12.68 -19.77 7.50
N ALA A 100 13.55 -18.77 7.70
CA ALA A 100 13.18 -17.36 7.53
C ALA A 100 12.74 -17.03 6.10
N SER A 101 13.39 -17.61 5.09
CA SER A 101 13.08 -17.36 3.68
C SER A 101 11.73 -17.91 3.21
N ALA A 102 10.99 -18.63 4.06
CA ALA A 102 9.62 -19.05 3.79
C ALA A 102 8.59 -17.94 4.08
N TYR A 103 8.99 -16.87 4.78
CA TYR A 103 8.14 -15.72 5.10
C TYR A 103 8.45 -14.55 4.16
N SER A 104 7.42 -13.77 3.80
CA SER A 104 7.58 -12.57 2.99
C SER A 104 7.89 -11.35 3.85
N ALA A 105 8.94 -10.60 3.48
CA ALA A 105 9.20 -9.30 4.11
C ALA A 105 8.01 -8.33 3.97
N ALA A 106 7.21 -8.45 2.91
CA ALA A 106 6.07 -7.56 2.68
C ALA A 106 4.91 -7.80 3.68
N GLY A 107 4.82 -9.02 4.25
CA GLY A 107 3.84 -9.33 5.31
C GLY A 107 4.22 -8.77 6.68
N MET A 108 5.45 -8.29 6.85
CA MET A 108 6.00 -7.80 8.13
C MET A 108 6.00 -6.27 8.23
N ILE A 109 5.49 -5.58 7.23
CA ILE A 109 5.41 -4.13 7.23
C ILE A 109 3.98 -3.66 7.51
N PHE A 110 3.92 -2.53 8.20
CA PHE A 110 2.74 -1.71 8.32
C PHE A 110 2.95 -0.40 7.59
N VAL A 111 1.87 0.17 7.08
CA VAL A 111 1.86 1.39 6.30
C VAL A 111 0.80 2.34 6.87
N ARG A 112 1.13 3.63 6.86
CA ARG A 112 0.16 4.72 7.07
C ARG A 112 0.40 5.81 6.04
N ASN A 113 -0.64 6.58 5.75
CA ASN A 113 -0.48 7.78 4.94
C ASN A 113 0.00 8.97 5.78
N SER A 114 0.20 10.11 5.13
CA SER A 114 0.69 11.34 5.76
C SER A 114 -0.30 11.96 6.75
N THR A 115 -1.59 11.65 6.65
CA THR A 115 -2.66 12.25 7.45
C THR A 115 -3.19 11.37 8.58
N ASN A 116 -2.98 10.05 8.52
CA ASN A 116 -3.39 9.08 9.52
C ASN A 116 -2.22 8.72 10.44
N ALA A 117 -2.50 8.67 11.75
CA ALA A 117 -1.53 8.23 12.75
C ALA A 117 -1.44 6.71 12.86
N THR A 118 -2.48 5.99 12.44
CA THR A 118 -2.61 4.54 12.61
C THR A 118 -1.97 3.79 11.43
N TYR A 119 -1.14 2.81 11.79
CA TYR A 119 -0.47 1.89 10.88
C TYR A 119 -1.35 0.68 10.59
N TYR A 120 -1.43 0.30 9.32
CA TYR A 120 -2.16 -0.88 8.87
C TYR A 120 -1.33 -1.74 7.93
N HIS A 121 -1.52 -3.05 7.94
CA HIS A 121 -1.07 -3.90 6.84
C HIS A 121 -1.70 -3.50 5.50
N ALA A 122 -0.84 -3.36 4.49
CA ALA A 122 -1.28 -3.37 3.10
C ALA A 122 -1.76 -4.78 2.70
N GLY A 123 -1.08 -5.83 3.19
CA GLY A 123 -1.49 -7.20 2.99
C GLY A 123 -0.58 -8.16 3.74
N ARG A 124 -1.15 -8.96 4.63
CA ARG A 124 -0.42 -9.91 5.49
C ARG A 124 -1.16 -11.24 5.55
N LEU A 125 -0.41 -12.33 5.39
CA LEU A 125 -0.93 -13.66 5.70
C LEU A 125 -0.66 -14.01 7.15
N GLU A 126 -1.65 -14.62 7.79
CA GLU A 126 -1.48 -15.38 9.03
C GLU A 126 -1.92 -16.82 8.78
N TRP A 127 -1.11 -17.75 9.27
CA TRP A 127 -1.29 -19.17 9.00
C TRP A 127 -1.83 -19.92 10.20
N ASN A 128 -2.60 -20.96 9.91
CA ASN A 128 -3.09 -21.88 10.92
C ASN A 128 -1.92 -22.60 11.61
N ILE A 129 -1.94 -22.58 12.94
CA ILE A 129 -1.07 -23.39 13.77
C ILE A 129 -1.64 -24.81 13.77
N SER A 130 -0.82 -25.80 13.40
CA SER A 130 -1.30 -27.18 13.27
C SER A 130 -1.55 -27.91 14.61
N SER A 131 -1.17 -27.29 15.73
CA SER A 131 -1.18 -27.90 17.05
C SER A 131 -1.82 -26.99 18.09
N ILE A 132 -2.62 -27.58 18.98
CA ILE A 132 -3.14 -26.88 20.15
C ILE A 132 -1.98 -26.44 21.05
N LEU A 133 -1.99 -25.17 21.42
CA LEU A 133 -0.97 -24.58 22.27
C LEU A 133 -1.17 -25.00 23.73
N ALA A 134 -0.10 -24.98 24.50
CA ALA A 134 -0.20 -25.27 25.94
C ALA A 134 -1.10 -24.22 26.61
N GLY A 135 -2.13 -24.69 27.33
CA GLY A 135 -3.10 -23.85 28.03
C GLY A 135 -4.17 -23.22 27.12
N GLU A 136 -4.24 -23.61 25.86
CA GLU A 136 -5.24 -23.09 24.93
C GLU A 136 -6.59 -23.80 25.08
N VAL A 137 -7.64 -22.99 25.05
CA VAL A 137 -9.04 -23.45 25.00
C VAL A 137 -9.65 -22.81 23.76
N LEU A 138 -9.93 -23.60 22.72
CA LEU A 138 -10.46 -23.08 21.45
C LEU A 138 -11.94 -22.69 21.49
N ASP A 139 -12.71 -23.29 22.40
CA ASP A 139 -14.17 -23.11 22.53
C ASP A 139 -14.91 -23.16 21.17
N LEU A 140 -14.74 -24.27 20.45
CA LEU A 140 -15.33 -24.46 19.12
C LEU A 140 -16.83 -24.81 19.23
N ASN A 141 -17.62 -24.35 18.26
CA ASN A 141 -18.99 -24.80 18.10
C ASN A 141 -19.05 -26.32 17.85
N SER A 142 -20.05 -26.97 18.42
CA SER A 142 -20.30 -28.41 18.23
C SER A 142 -20.47 -28.85 16.76
N ALA A 143 -20.81 -27.93 15.86
CA ALA A 143 -20.97 -28.19 14.43
C ALA A 143 -19.70 -27.91 13.60
N THR A 144 -18.61 -27.48 14.25
CA THR A 144 -17.34 -27.16 13.58
C THR A 144 -16.65 -28.45 13.13
N GLU A 145 -16.45 -28.56 11.82
CA GLU A 145 -15.74 -29.67 11.16
C GLU A 145 -14.30 -29.28 10.80
N ASN A 146 -14.09 -28.02 10.43
CA ASN A 146 -12.81 -27.43 10.08
C ASN A 146 -12.65 -26.07 10.79
N PHE A 147 -11.45 -25.83 11.31
CA PHE A 147 -11.13 -24.56 11.94
C PHE A 147 -9.67 -24.20 11.68
N GLY A 148 -9.36 -22.94 11.88
CA GLY A 148 -8.00 -22.45 11.95
C GLY A 148 -7.81 -21.58 13.18
N HIS A 149 -6.60 -21.50 13.68
CA HIS A 149 -6.20 -20.60 14.75
C HIS A 149 -4.76 -20.15 14.55
N GLY A 150 -4.42 -18.99 15.07
CA GLY A 150 -3.06 -18.49 14.93
C GLY A 150 -2.80 -17.23 15.72
N TRP A 151 -1.59 -16.70 15.55
CA TRP A 151 -1.18 -15.43 16.12
C TRP A 151 -1.42 -14.29 15.14
N TYR A 152 -1.70 -13.12 15.66
CA TYR A 152 -1.64 -11.85 14.95
C TYR A 152 -0.87 -10.85 15.80
N ARG A 153 0.18 -10.26 15.21
CA ARG A 153 0.91 -9.15 15.84
C ARG A 153 0.45 -7.82 15.27
N ASN A 154 0.07 -6.89 16.14
CA ASN A 154 -0.35 -5.55 15.71
C ASN A 154 0.84 -4.56 15.61
N ALA A 155 0.56 -3.35 15.10
CA ALA A 155 1.57 -2.31 14.89
C ALA A 155 2.19 -1.74 16.19
N SER A 156 1.67 -2.13 17.36
CA SER A 156 2.20 -1.73 18.67
C SER A 156 3.02 -2.85 19.33
N GLY A 157 3.29 -3.93 18.59
CA GLY A 157 4.11 -5.04 19.06
C GLY A 157 3.38 -6.03 19.98
N ASN A 158 2.06 -5.97 20.06
CA ASN A 158 1.26 -6.87 20.86
C ASN A 158 0.75 -8.05 20.01
N GLU A 159 0.77 -9.25 20.58
CA GLU A 159 0.30 -10.48 19.91
C GLU A 159 -1.05 -10.94 20.46
N TYR A 160 -1.93 -11.36 19.56
CA TYR A 160 -3.30 -11.76 19.83
C TYR A 160 -3.59 -13.10 19.16
N LEU A 161 -4.36 -13.96 19.81
CA LEU A 161 -4.85 -15.18 19.18
C LEU A 161 -6.10 -14.91 18.38
N TRP A 162 -6.14 -15.42 17.16
CA TRP A 162 -7.34 -15.49 16.34
C TRP A 162 -7.78 -16.94 16.14
N LYS A 163 -9.07 -17.13 15.88
CA LYS A 163 -9.64 -18.38 15.36
C LYS A 163 -10.65 -18.11 14.26
N VAL A 164 -10.80 -19.08 13.38
CA VAL A 164 -11.85 -19.15 12.38
C VAL A 164 -12.48 -20.53 12.42
N GLU A 165 -13.81 -20.58 12.41
CA GLU A 165 -14.60 -21.80 12.42
C GLU A 165 -15.42 -21.85 11.13
N ASN A 166 -15.46 -23.02 10.49
CA ASN A 166 -16.19 -23.19 9.25
C ASN A 166 -17.68 -22.87 9.39
N GLY A 167 -18.25 -22.38 8.30
CA GLY A 167 -19.69 -22.27 8.15
C GLY A 167 -20.30 -23.54 7.56
N THR A 168 -21.27 -23.33 6.68
CA THR A 168 -21.97 -24.41 5.97
C THR A 168 -20.98 -25.25 5.14
N ASP A 169 -21.24 -26.56 5.05
CA ASP A 169 -20.47 -27.54 4.27
C ASP A 169 -18.99 -27.67 4.64
N GLY A 170 -18.60 -27.33 5.87
CA GLY A 170 -17.22 -27.53 6.31
C GLY A 170 -16.23 -26.47 5.82
N TYR A 171 -16.68 -25.40 5.15
CA TYR A 171 -15.79 -24.38 4.57
C TYR A 171 -15.78 -23.05 5.35
N CYS A 172 -14.63 -22.37 5.37
CA CYS A 172 -14.45 -21.06 6.01
C CYS A 172 -14.70 -19.85 5.09
N ASN A 173 -15.28 -20.06 3.92
CA ASN A 173 -15.70 -18.99 2.99
C ASN A 173 -17.21 -18.97 2.74
N THR A 174 -18.00 -19.63 3.60
CA THR A 174 -19.44 -19.81 3.45
C THR A 174 -20.22 -19.12 4.57
N THR A 175 -21.55 -19.03 4.40
CA THR A 175 -22.43 -18.49 5.43
C THR A 175 -22.34 -19.32 6.71
N GLY A 176 -22.33 -18.65 7.85
CA GLY A 176 -22.17 -19.27 9.16
C GLY A 176 -20.72 -19.42 9.61
N THR A 177 -19.73 -19.07 8.77
CA THR A 177 -18.32 -19.01 9.20
C THR A 177 -18.19 -17.95 10.29
N VAL A 178 -17.48 -18.29 11.36
CA VAL A 178 -17.25 -17.41 12.51
C VAL A 178 -15.76 -17.08 12.56
N PHE A 179 -15.40 -15.80 12.60
CA PHE A 179 -14.04 -15.34 12.82
C PHE A 179 -13.98 -14.54 14.12
N GLU A 180 -13.05 -14.89 14.99
CA GLU A 180 -12.89 -14.26 16.31
C GLU A 180 -11.42 -14.00 16.60
N ILE A 181 -11.16 -12.94 17.36
CA ILE A 181 -9.82 -12.60 17.83
C ILE A 181 -9.87 -12.11 19.27
N LYS A 182 -8.87 -12.49 20.07
CA LYS A 182 -8.66 -11.94 21.41
C LYS A 182 -8.53 -10.41 21.35
N THR A 183 -9.13 -9.74 22.32
CA THR A 183 -9.04 -8.29 22.54
C THR A 183 -7.94 -7.91 23.53
N VAL A 184 -7.51 -8.88 24.34
CA VAL A 184 -6.39 -8.74 25.28
C VAL A 184 -5.20 -9.51 24.69
N PRO A 185 -4.03 -8.86 24.58
CA PRO A 185 -2.85 -9.52 24.02
C PRO A 185 -2.27 -10.55 24.97
N GLU A 186 -1.57 -11.53 24.42
CA GLU A 186 -0.65 -12.35 25.16
C GLU A 186 0.70 -11.63 25.32
N ASN A 187 1.37 -11.88 26.44
CA ASN A 187 2.76 -11.51 26.62
C ASN A 187 3.56 -12.67 27.23
N VAL A 188 4.89 -12.55 27.25
CA VAL A 188 5.81 -13.60 27.71
C VAL A 188 5.61 -14.05 29.16
N THR A 189 4.86 -13.30 29.97
CA THR A 189 4.58 -13.60 31.38
C THR A 189 3.12 -13.94 31.69
N ASP A 190 2.21 -13.71 30.75
CA ASP A 190 0.76 -13.88 30.93
C ASP A 190 0.16 -14.46 29.65
N PHE A 191 -0.06 -15.78 29.67
CA PHE A 191 -0.62 -16.51 28.54
C PHE A 191 -2.14 -16.35 28.54
N ASN A 192 -2.68 -15.67 27.53
CA ASN A 192 -4.12 -15.45 27.39
C ASN A 192 -4.68 -16.25 26.20
N ARG A 193 -4.76 -17.56 26.41
CA ARG A 193 -5.09 -18.55 25.36
C ARG A 193 -6.47 -19.18 25.48
N ASP A 194 -7.31 -18.63 26.36
CA ASP A 194 -8.71 -19.02 26.45
C ASP A 194 -9.54 -18.22 25.45
N LEU A 195 -9.91 -18.89 24.35
CA LEU A 195 -10.78 -18.36 23.28
C LEU A 195 -12.26 -18.55 23.58
N SER A 196 -12.66 -18.70 24.85
CA SER A 196 -14.06 -18.57 25.32
C SER A 196 -14.40 -17.18 25.87
N SER A 197 -13.41 -16.29 26.00
CA SER A 197 -13.57 -14.96 26.61
C SER A 197 -12.62 -13.90 26.01
N ASP A 198 -12.92 -12.62 26.28
CA ASP A 198 -12.27 -11.44 25.71
C ASP A 198 -12.16 -11.46 24.18
N LEU A 199 -13.21 -11.89 23.49
CA LEU A 199 -13.23 -12.00 22.03
C LEU A 199 -13.89 -10.79 21.38
N SER A 200 -13.38 -10.42 20.22
CA SER A 200 -14.10 -9.65 19.21
C SER A 200 -14.56 -10.62 18.13
N THR A 201 -15.87 -10.74 17.94
CA THR A 201 -16.45 -11.51 16.83
C THR A 201 -16.61 -10.59 15.63
N CYS A 202 -15.98 -10.97 14.51
CA CYS A 202 -15.97 -10.14 13.32
C CYS A 202 -17.14 -10.49 12.41
N GLY A 203 -17.85 -9.46 11.93
CA GLY A 203 -19.03 -9.64 11.09
C GLY A 203 -18.65 -10.11 9.69
N ALA A 204 -19.32 -11.15 9.19
CA ALA A 204 -19.19 -11.59 7.82
C ALA A 204 -19.81 -10.56 6.86
N VAL A 205 -19.08 -10.21 5.80
CA VAL A 205 -19.49 -9.21 4.81
C VAL A 205 -19.92 -9.84 3.50
N SER A 206 -19.24 -10.91 3.07
CA SER A 206 -19.61 -11.68 1.87
C SER A 206 -18.94 -13.05 1.82
N THR A 207 -19.52 -13.95 1.00
CA THR A 207 -19.01 -15.29 0.73
C THR A 207 -18.60 -15.40 -0.74
N GLY A 208 -17.31 -15.57 -1.02
CA GLY A 208 -16.75 -15.71 -2.36
C GLY A 208 -15.69 -16.82 -2.40
N ILE A 209 -14.66 -16.68 -3.23
CA ILE A 209 -13.50 -17.60 -3.20
C ILE A 209 -12.84 -17.59 -1.82
N TRP A 210 -12.83 -16.41 -1.19
CA TRP A 210 -12.46 -16.20 0.21
C TRP A 210 -13.69 -15.74 1.01
N GLY A 211 -13.75 -16.08 2.29
CA GLY A 211 -14.72 -15.47 3.21
C GLY A 211 -14.24 -14.09 3.62
N SER A 212 -15.11 -13.08 3.71
CA SER A 212 -14.70 -11.72 4.07
C SER A 212 -15.33 -11.26 5.38
N PHE A 213 -14.50 -10.68 6.26
CA PHE A 213 -14.87 -10.26 7.61
C PHE A 213 -14.38 -8.85 7.92
N VAL A 214 -15.14 -8.19 8.80
CA VAL A 214 -14.79 -6.90 9.41
C VAL A 214 -15.04 -6.97 10.91
N CYS A 215 -14.02 -6.63 11.70
CA CYS A 215 -14.14 -6.47 13.14
C CYS A 215 -14.52 -5.02 13.46
N THR A 216 -15.48 -4.82 14.37
CA THR A 216 -15.90 -3.49 14.83
C THR A 216 -15.03 -2.94 15.96
N ASP A 217 -14.33 -3.82 16.67
CA ASP A 217 -13.45 -3.52 17.80
C ASP A 217 -12.24 -4.49 17.81
N GLY A 218 -11.43 -4.40 18.86
CA GLY A 218 -10.24 -5.26 19.02
C GLY A 218 -9.05 -4.88 18.12
N PRO A 219 -8.03 -5.74 18.07
CA PRO A 219 -6.75 -5.45 17.40
C PRO A 219 -6.87 -5.39 15.87
N LEU A 220 -7.95 -5.94 15.29
CA LEU A 220 -8.21 -5.92 13.85
C LEU A 220 -9.28 -4.89 13.44
N ALA A 221 -9.67 -3.98 14.35
CA ALA A 221 -10.57 -2.89 14.00
C ALA A 221 -10.01 -2.03 12.85
N GLY A 222 -10.83 -1.80 11.83
CA GLY A 222 -10.46 -1.01 10.65
C GLY A 222 -9.71 -1.77 9.56
N TYR A 223 -9.54 -3.10 9.70
CA TYR A 223 -9.06 -3.99 8.66
C TYR A 223 -10.18 -4.70 7.91
N CYS A 224 -9.84 -5.15 6.71
CA CYS A 224 -10.49 -6.24 6.00
C CYS A 224 -9.74 -7.54 6.28
N ILE A 225 -10.49 -8.61 6.49
CA ILE A 225 -9.95 -9.94 6.72
C ILE A 225 -10.57 -10.86 5.68
N ALA A 226 -9.74 -11.62 4.98
CA ALA A 226 -10.16 -12.67 4.08
C ALA A 226 -9.73 -14.02 4.62
N THR A 227 -10.61 -15.02 4.64
CA THR A 227 -10.32 -16.38 5.12
C THR A 227 -10.30 -17.34 3.94
N ALA A 228 -9.30 -18.23 3.90
CA ALA A 228 -9.27 -19.29 2.89
C ALA A 228 -10.42 -20.28 3.16
N SER A 229 -10.97 -20.89 2.10
CA SER A 229 -12.07 -21.86 2.22
C SER A 229 -11.74 -23.05 3.14
N THR A 230 -10.45 -23.38 3.22
CA THR A 230 -9.87 -24.47 4.02
C THR A 230 -9.57 -24.11 5.47
N CYS A 231 -9.85 -22.87 5.91
CA CYS A 231 -9.56 -22.37 7.25
C CYS A 231 -8.06 -22.33 7.63
N ASP A 232 -7.15 -22.63 6.70
CA ASP A 232 -5.72 -22.82 6.96
C ASP A 232 -4.91 -21.52 6.96
N LYS A 233 -5.50 -20.42 6.47
CA LYS A 233 -4.89 -19.09 6.50
C LYS A 233 -5.93 -17.98 6.42
N ILE A 234 -5.52 -16.81 6.89
CA ILE A 234 -6.23 -15.55 6.72
C ILE A 234 -5.33 -14.51 6.07
N TYR A 235 -5.92 -13.57 5.35
CA TYR A 235 -5.26 -12.44 4.73
C TYR A 235 -5.84 -11.14 5.30
N ILE A 236 -4.99 -10.33 5.94
CA ILE A 236 -5.36 -9.10 6.65
C ILE A 236 -4.87 -7.90 5.84
N TYR A 237 -5.76 -6.97 5.51
CA TYR A 237 -5.44 -5.85 4.62
C TYR A 237 -6.32 -4.62 4.88
N LYS A 238 -5.84 -3.43 4.54
CA LYS A 238 -6.63 -2.18 4.52
C LYS A 238 -6.58 -1.45 3.18
N TYR A 239 -5.41 -1.44 2.56
CA TYR A 239 -5.16 -0.65 1.35
C TYR A 239 -5.08 -1.50 0.09
N ASN A 240 -5.52 -2.76 0.14
CA ASN A 240 -5.42 -3.69 -1.00
C ASN A 240 -6.78 -3.92 -1.66
N TYR A 241 -6.93 -3.40 -2.88
CA TYR A 241 -8.13 -3.54 -3.71
C TYR A 241 -8.11 -4.79 -4.60
N ASN A 242 -7.18 -5.72 -4.40
CA ASN A 242 -7.12 -6.98 -5.16
C ASN A 242 -8.42 -7.76 -5.01
N ALA A 243 -9.10 -7.99 -6.15
CA ALA A 243 -10.39 -8.65 -6.22
C ALA A 243 -10.38 -10.07 -5.64
N THR A 244 -9.22 -10.74 -5.62
CA THR A 244 -9.05 -12.11 -5.11
C THR A 244 -9.54 -12.24 -3.66
N TYR A 245 -9.28 -11.23 -2.83
CA TYR A 245 -9.60 -11.25 -1.40
C TYR A 245 -10.94 -10.56 -1.07
N GLY A 246 -11.79 -10.33 -2.08
CA GLY A 246 -13.04 -9.58 -1.94
C GLY A 246 -12.90 -8.08 -2.19
N GLY A 247 -11.90 -7.67 -2.99
CA GLY A 247 -11.67 -6.27 -3.36
C GLY A 247 -12.96 -5.54 -3.74
N GLY A 248 -13.32 -4.54 -2.93
CA GLY A 248 -14.54 -3.73 -3.07
C GLY A 248 -15.75 -4.17 -2.24
N LEU A 249 -15.73 -5.34 -1.61
CA LEU A 249 -16.85 -5.83 -0.77
C LEU A 249 -16.66 -5.50 0.71
N CYS A 250 -15.41 -5.38 1.17
CA CYS A 250 -15.13 -5.04 2.56
C CYS A 250 -15.28 -3.53 2.82
N GLY A 251 -16.12 -3.17 3.79
CA GLY A 251 -16.40 -1.77 4.16
C GLY A 251 -15.24 -1.00 4.82
N ASN A 252 -14.18 -1.70 5.25
CA ASN A 252 -12.99 -1.08 5.85
C ASN A 252 -11.87 -0.79 4.84
N LEU A 253 -12.07 -1.19 3.58
CA LEU A 253 -11.16 -0.94 2.49
C LEU A 253 -11.02 0.57 2.28
N ALA A 254 -9.80 1.04 2.10
CA ALA A 254 -9.51 2.45 1.93
C ALA A 254 -8.38 2.64 0.92
N TYR A 255 -8.39 3.76 0.21
CA TYR A 255 -7.20 4.19 -0.51
C TYR A 255 -6.16 4.73 0.48
N ILE A 256 -4.87 4.58 0.15
CA ILE A 256 -3.80 5.24 0.92
C ILE A 256 -3.87 6.76 0.72
N ARG A 257 -4.44 7.20 -0.41
CA ARG A 257 -4.74 8.60 -0.75
C ARG A 257 -5.96 8.67 -1.68
N GLU A 258 -6.82 9.66 -1.45
CA GLU A 258 -8.00 9.99 -2.28
C GLU A 258 -7.99 11.44 -2.82
N ASP A 259 -7.05 12.26 -2.38
CA ASP A 259 -6.89 13.64 -2.86
C ASP A 259 -6.03 13.69 -4.12
N ASP A 260 -6.29 14.68 -4.99
CA ASP A 260 -5.47 14.90 -6.18
C ASP A 260 -4.00 15.14 -5.81
N LEU A 261 -3.12 14.27 -6.29
CA LEU A 261 -1.69 14.53 -6.42
C LEU A 261 -1.47 15.12 -7.81
N VAL A 262 -1.38 16.45 -7.88
CA VAL A 262 -1.21 17.17 -9.15
C VAL A 262 0.19 16.94 -9.75
N PRO A 263 0.37 17.07 -11.07
CA PRO A 263 1.68 16.98 -11.73
C PRO A 263 2.78 17.79 -11.03
N GLY A 264 3.90 17.12 -10.73
CA GLY A 264 5.05 17.70 -10.06
C GLY A 264 4.94 17.76 -8.53
N ALA A 265 3.77 17.52 -7.94
CA ALA A 265 3.61 17.45 -6.49
C ALA A 265 4.14 16.14 -5.91
N GLU A 266 4.45 16.19 -4.62
CA GLU A 266 4.95 15.07 -3.84
C GLU A 266 4.04 14.83 -2.63
N ASP A 267 3.97 13.57 -2.22
CA ASP A 267 3.38 13.12 -0.97
C ASP A 267 4.28 12.05 -0.36
N TYR A 268 3.96 11.62 0.86
CA TYR A 268 4.68 10.54 1.50
C TYR A 268 3.74 9.58 2.21
N ILE A 269 4.12 8.31 2.20
CA ILE A 269 3.59 7.28 3.09
C ILE A 269 4.70 6.84 4.04
N VAL A 270 4.32 6.41 5.22
CA VAL A 270 5.27 5.98 6.25
C VAL A 270 5.11 4.50 6.46
N ILE A 271 6.24 3.79 6.43
CA ILE A 271 6.28 2.36 6.67
C ILE A 271 7.03 2.05 7.96
N HIS A 272 6.70 0.90 8.53
CA HIS A 272 7.27 0.40 9.77
C HIS A 272 7.30 -1.12 9.69
N ALA A 273 8.45 -1.74 9.97
CA ALA A 273 8.57 -3.18 10.11
C ALA A 273 8.31 -3.62 11.55
N SER A 274 7.62 -4.74 11.73
CA SER A 274 7.36 -5.39 13.02
C SER A 274 7.48 -6.90 12.86
N ILE A 275 8.35 -7.51 13.65
CA ILE A 275 8.68 -8.92 13.55
C ILE A 275 7.97 -9.69 14.67
N PRO A 276 7.08 -10.65 14.35
CA PRO A 276 6.48 -11.53 15.35
C PRO A 276 7.50 -12.30 16.20
N TYR A 277 7.08 -12.69 17.41
CA TYR A 277 7.80 -13.68 18.17
C TYR A 277 7.75 -15.04 17.45
N GLY A 278 8.72 -15.91 17.75
CA GLY A 278 8.78 -17.25 17.17
C GLY A 278 9.25 -17.33 15.71
N MET A 279 9.53 -16.19 15.06
CA MET A 279 10.13 -16.18 13.73
C MET A 279 11.56 -16.76 13.72
N PRO A 280 11.90 -17.63 12.75
CA PRO A 280 13.25 -18.18 12.65
C PRO A 280 14.27 -17.11 12.24
N ALA A 281 15.51 -17.24 12.72
CA ALA A 281 16.59 -16.35 12.34
C ALA A 281 17.03 -16.57 10.88
N GLY A 282 17.33 -15.49 10.18
CA GLY A 282 17.81 -15.52 8.79
C GLY A 282 17.22 -14.40 7.95
N GLU A 283 17.46 -14.47 6.64
CA GLU A 283 16.86 -13.56 5.67
C GLU A 283 15.49 -14.07 5.24
N THR A 284 14.49 -13.20 5.25
CA THR A 284 13.16 -13.47 4.70
C THR A 284 13.19 -13.46 3.18
N ALA A 285 12.14 -13.97 2.53
CA ALA A 285 11.95 -13.71 1.11
C ALA A 285 11.82 -12.20 0.88
N LEU A 286 12.42 -11.72 -0.21
CA LEU A 286 12.26 -10.33 -0.65
C LEU A 286 10.81 -10.10 -1.03
N GLY A 287 10.12 -9.27 -0.25
CA GLY A 287 8.75 -8.87 -0.52
C GLY A 287 8.68 -7.59 -1.35
N THR A 288 7.62 -7.45 -2.13
CA THR A 288 7.31 -6.27 -2.94
C THR A 288 6.06 -5.58 -2.38
N LEU A 289 6.16 -4.26 -2.18
CA LEU A 289 5.01 -3.38 -1.96
C LEU A 289 4.79 -2.58 -3.25
N THR A 290 3.69 -2.83 -3.93
CA THR A 290 3.34 -2.15 -5.19
C THR A 290 2.37 -1.03 -4.90
N LEU A 291 2.71 0.20 -5.30
CA LEU A 291 1.80 1.34 -5.28
C LEU A 291 1.09 1.44 -6.62
N ILE A 292 -0.24 1.40 -6.60
CA ILE A 292 -1.08 1.47 -7.80
C ILE A 292 -1.87 2.77 -7.74
N ALA A 293 -1.85 3.52 -8.84
CA ALA A 293 -2.39 4.86 -8.97
C ALA A 293 -3.35 4.94 -10.17
N SER A 294 -4.48 5.62 -9.99
CA SER A 294 -5.46 5.88 -11.04
C SER A 294 -6.04 7.29 -10.96
#